data_AF-A0A662FR93-F1
#
_entry.id   AF-A0A662FR93-F1
#
_cell.length_a   1.000
_cell.length_b   1.000
_cell.length_c   1.000
_cell.angle_alpha   90.00
_cell.angle_beta   90.00
_cell.angle_gamma   90.00
#
_symmetry.space_group_name_H-M   'P 1'
#
loop_
_entity.id
_entity.type
_entity.pdbx_description
1 polymer ?
#
loop_
_entity_poly.entity_id
_entity_poly.type
_entity_poly.pdbx_seq_one_letter_code
_entity_poly.pdbx_strand_id
1 'polypeptide(L)'
;IDTEGTFSLQRICSIAKRFGIDLDHIKENILVARPMNVEDLEELVRGELVKYVEEGVKLIVVDSIIALYRAEFKGREMLARRQQRINYLLDWLKRIGKIYNTYNVITNQVMDRPLGFGPVMKVPTGGNIIAHASTHRLYLRKKGEIWMIEALDSPRIPKGAYAGFKITDYGIEDI
;
A
#
# COMPACT_ATOMS: atom_id res chain seq x y z
N ILE A 1 -3.89 -0.05 8.07
CA ILE A 1 -2.92 0.92 8.64
C ILE A 1 -2.92 2.14 7.74
N ASP A 2 -3.52 3.22 8.21
CA ASP A 2 -3.74 4.46 7.46
C ASP A 2 -2.82 5.54 8.01
N THR A 3 -1.70 5.76 7.34
CA THR A 3 -0.69 6.76 7.70
C THR A 3 -0.95 8.12 7.05
N GLU A 4 -1.76 8.17 5.99
CA GLU A 4 -2.08 9.40 5.27
C GLU A 4 -3.41 10.03 5.73
N GLY A 5 -4.23 9.29 6.50
CA GLY A 5 -5.51 9.76 7.03
C GLY A 5 -6.64 9.73 6.01
N THR A 6 -6.51 8.96 4.93
CA THR A 6 -7.41 8.96 3.76
C THR A 6 -8.49 7.88 3.84
N PHE A 7 -8.50 7.05 4.89
CA PHE A 7 -9.49 5.99 5.05
C PHE A 7 -10.92 6.56 5.15
N SER A 8 -11.83 6.01 4.34
CA SER A 8 -13.25 6.37 4.34
C SER A 8 -14.13 5.12 4.45
N LEU A 9 -14.77 4.95 5.61
CA LEU A 9 -15.74 3.88 5.84
C LEU A 9 -16.96 4.03 4.91
N GLN A 10 -17.43 5.26 4.69
CA GLN A 10 -18.55 5.54 3.80
C GLN A 10 -18.27 5.03 2.38
N ARG A 11 -17.03 5.19 1.90
CA ARG A 11 -16.62 4.67 0.59
C ARG A 11 -16.70 3.15 0.55
N ILE A 12 -16.24 2.46 1.59
CA ILE A 12 -16.34 0.99 1.67
C ILE A 12 -17.80 0.54 1.68
N CYS A 13 -18.66 1.21 2.46
CA CYS A 13 -20.09 0.92 2.48
C CYS A 13 -20.75 1.09 1.10
N SER A 14 -20.35 2.10 0.31
CA SER A 14 -20.88 2.28 -1.05
C SER A 14 -20.53 1.11 -1.98
N ILE A 15 -19.31 0.59 -1.87
CA ILE A 15 -18.81 -0.55 -2.65
C ILE A 15 -19.49 -1.83 -2.19
N ALA A 16 -19.63 -2.04 -0.89
CA ALA A 16 -20.21 -3.25 -0.32
C ALA A 16 -21.66 -3.50 -0.74
N LYS A 17 -22.45 -2.45 -0.98
CA LYS A 17 -23.81 -2.56 -1.54
C LYS A 17 -23.84 -3.35 -2.84
N ARG A 18 -22.83 -3.18 -3.72
CA ARG A 18 -22.73 -3.93 -4.98
C ARG A 18 -22.55 -5.43 -4.74
N PHE A 19 -21.93 -5.82 -3.64
CA PHE A 19 -21.66 -7.22 -3.28
C PHE A 19 -22.70 -7.80 -2.33
N GLY A 20 -23.74 -7.05 -1.97
CA GLY A 20 -24.79 -7.52 -1.05
C GLY A 20 -24.29 -7.78 0.38
N ILE A 21 -23.19 -7.14 0.80
CA ILE A 21 -22.62 -7.31 2.14
C ILE A 21 -23.29 -6.34 3.11
N ASP A 22 -23.69 -6.84 4.27
CA ASP A 22 -24.31 -6.04 5.32
C ASP A 22 -23.34 -5.03 5.95
N LEU A 23 -23.86 -3.85 6.29
CA LEU A 23 -23.06 -2.73 6.77
C LEU A 23 -22.50 -2.95 8.18
N ASP A 24 -23.24 -3.64 9.04
CA ASP A 24 -22.78 -3.88 10.41
C ASP A 24 -21.69 -4.95 10.41
N HIS A 25 -21.80 -5.95 9.54
CA HIS A 25 -20.72 -6.90 9.28
C HIS A 25 -19.41 -6.21 8.83
N ILE A 26 -19.47 -5.17 7.99
CA ILE A 26 -18.27 -4.43 7.56
C ILE A 26 -17.57 -3.75 8.74
N LYS A 27 -18.33 -3.09 9.60
CA LYS A 27 -17.78 -2.31 10.73
C LYS A 27 -17.04 -3.20 11.72
N GLU A 28 -17.56 -4.41 11.95
CA GLU A 28 -16.96 -5.39 12.86
C GLU A 28 -15.69 -6.03 12.30
N ASN A 29 -15.55 -6.10 10.98
CA ASN A 29 -14.46 -6.83 10.31
C ASN A 29 -13.35 -5.94 9.74
N ILE A 30 -13.43 -4.62 9.89
CA ILE A 30 -12.41 -3.68 9.42
C ILE A 30 -11.77 -2.94 10.59
N LEU A 31 -10.50 -3.27 10.84
CA LEU A 31 -9.67 -2.59 11.83
C LEU A 31 -8.86 -1.47 11.16
N VAL A 32 -8.91 -0.28 11.74
CA VAL A 32 -8.18 0.89 11.26
C VAL A 32 -7.28 1.42 12.36
N ALA A 33 -5.97 1.32 12.13
CA ALA A 33 -4.94 1.94 12.95
C ALA A 33 -4.32 3.13 12.21
N ARG A 34 -4.11 4.23 12.94
CA ARG A 34 -3.51 5.48 12.45
C ARG A 34 -2.30 5.84 13.30
N PRO A 35 -1.10 5.32 12.96
CA PRO A 35 0.11 5.67 13.70
C PRO A 35 0.47 7.14 13.48
N MET A 36 0.95 7.83 14.52
CA MET A 36 1.25 9.26 14.46
C MET A 36 2.69 9.54 14.02
N ASN A 37 3.60 8.59 14.24
CA ASN A 37 5.02 8.71 13.92
C ASN A 37 5.60 7.34 13.49
N VAL A 38 6.89 7.30 13.14
CA VAL A 38 7.52 6.07 12.65
C VAL A 38 7.65 5.00 13.74
N GLU A 39 7.87 5.38 15.00
CA GLU A 39 7.97 4.45 16.12
C GLU A 39 6.63 3.76 16.37
N ASP A 40 5.52 4.51 16.42
CA ASP A 40 4.17 3.96 16.55
C ASP A 40 3.86 2.95 15.41
N LEU A 41 4.25 3.27 14.17
CA LEU A 41 4.05 2.38 13.03
C LEU A 41 4.87 1.09 13.18
N GLU A 42 6.11 1.20 13.62
CA GLU A 42 6.99 0.05 13.81
C GLU A 42 6.53 -0.83 14.97
N GLU A 43 6.07 -0.25 16.08
CA GLU A 43 5.51 -0.98 17.21
C GLU A 43 4.21 -1.69 16.83
N LEU A 44 3.30 -0.99 16.15
CA LEU A 44 2.05 -1.56 15.64
C LEU A 44 2.30 -2.80 14.78
N VAL A 45 3.26 -2.73 13.83
CA VAL A 45 3.54 -3.86 12.93
C VAL A 45 4.28 -5.00 13.63
N ARG A 46 5.15 -4.71 14.60
CA ARG A 46 5.99 -5.73 15.25
C ARG A 46 5.34 -6.40 16.45
N GLY A 47 4.52 -5.66 17.19
CA GLY A 47 3.88 -6.12 18.41
C GLY A 47 2.40 -6.44 18.17
N GLU A 48 1.61 -5.41 17.90
CA GLU A 48 0.14 -5.53 17.91
C GLU A 48 -0.42 -6.31 16.72
N LEU A 49 0.18 -6.17 15.54
CA LEU A 49 -0.33 -6.79 14.30
C LEU A 49 -0.40 -8.31 14.41
N VAL A 50 0.50 -8.93 15.18
CA VAL A 50 0.51 -10.38 15.43
C VAL A 50 -0.78 -10.84 16.10
N LYS A 51 -1.25 -10.10 17.11
CA LYS A 51 -2.51 -10.40 17.80
C LYS A 51 -3.70 -10.37 16.83
N TYR A 52 -3.77 -9.35 15.98
CA TYR A 52 -4.89 -9.20 15.04
C TYR A 52 -4.92 -10.29 13.96
N VAL A 53 -3.75 -10.74 13.47
CA VAL A 53 -3.71 -11.85 12.51
C VAL A 53 -4.04 -13.20 13.15
N GLU A 54 -3.75 -13.38 14.43
CA GLU A 54 -4.19 -14.54 15.23
C GLU A 54 -5.70 -14.52 15.48
N GLU A 55 -6.29 -13.33 15.66
CA GLU A 55 -7.74 -13.12 15.76
C GLU A 55 -8.48 -13.25 14.41
N GLY A 56 -7.75 -13.48 13.31
CA GLY A 56 -8.33 -13.87 12.02
C GLY A 56 -8.14 -12.89 10.87
N VAL A 57 -7.44 -11.76 11.06
CA VAL A 57 -7.16 -10.82 9.96
C VAL A 57 -6.39 -11.52 8.83
N LYS A 58 -6.92 -11.44 7.60
CA LYS A 58 -6.31 -12.05 6.39
C LYS A 58 -5.75 -11.05 5.39
N LEU A 59 -6.13 -9.78 5.48
CA LEU A 59 -5.66 -8.72 4.59
C LEU A 59 -5.11 -7.56 5.42
N ILE A 60 -3.87 -7.18 5.15
CA ILE A 60 -3.19 -6.07 5.80
C ILE A 60 -2.89 -5.04 4.72
N VAL A 61 -3.45 -3.84 4.86
CA VAL A 61 -3.21 -2.70 3.96
C VAL A 61 -2.44 -1.62 4.71
N VAL A 62 -1.31 -1.20 4.17
CA VAL A 62 -0.52 -0.06 4.68
C VAL A 62 -0.54 1.08 3.65
N ASP A 63 -1.23 2.17 3.99
CA ASP A 63 -1.42 3.33 3.12
C ASP A 63 -0.82 4.61 3.74
N SER A 64 0.34 5.12 3.34
CA SER A 64 1.38 4.47 2.56
C SER A 64 2.59 4.12 3.43
N ILE A 65 3.38 3.13 3.00
CA ILE A 65 4.55 2.67 3.77
C ILE A 65 5.65 3.73 3.92
N ILE A 66 5.56 4.84 3.18
CA ILE A 66 6.62 5.85 3.07
C ILE A 66 6.27 7.19 3.72
N ALA A 67 4.98 7.48 3.93
CA ALA A 67 4.54 8.81 4.37
C ALA A 67 5.23 9.27 5.66
N LEU A 68 5.13 8.49 6.73
CA LEU A 68 5.73 8.81 8.03
C LEU A 68 7.26 8.85 7.96
N TYR A 69 7.87 7.90 7.26
CA TYR A 69 9.33 7.86 7.07
C TYR A 69 9.87 9.09 6.34
N ARG A 70 9.13 9.66 5.40
CA ARG A 70 9.54 10.90 4.72
C ARG A 70 9.36 12.13 5.58
N ALA A 71 8.32 12.15 6.40
CA ALA A 71 8.06 13.26 7.31
C ALA A 71 9.16 13.34 8.39
N GLU A 72 9.57 12.20 8.96
CA GLU A 72 10.53 12.13 10.05
C GLU A 72 11.99 12.20 9.57
N PHE A 73 12.34 11.45 8.52
CA PHE A 73 13.70 11.38 7.99
C PHE A 73 13.88 12.33 6.79
N LYS A 74 14.05 13.61 7.11
CA LYS A 74 14.32 14.69 6.14
C LYS A 74 15.81 14.71 5.74
N GLY A 75 16.08 15.26 4.55
CA GLY A 75 17.45 15.42 4.04
C GLY A 75 18.05 14.17 3.39
N ARG A 76 19.21 14.34 2.74
CA ARG A 76 19.92 13.25 2.03
C ARG A 76 20.79 12.43 2.98
N GLU A 77 21.27 13.06 4.04
CA GLU A 77 22.04 12.46 5.13
C GLU A 77 21.27 11.36 5.86
N MET A 78 19.95 11.49 5.99
CA MET A 78 19.09 10.48 6.62
C MET A 78 18.61 9.40 5.66
N LEU A 79 18.98 9.47 4.36
CA LEU A 79 18.47 8.55 3.33
C LEU A 79 18.80 7.09 3.64
N ALA A 80 20.02 6.80 4.10
CA ALA A 80 20.45 5.44 4.44
C ALA A 80 19.67 4.89 5.64
N ARG A 81 19.55 5.67 6.72
CA ARG A 81 18.81 5.29 7.93
C ARG A 81 17.32 5.07 7.63
N ARG A 82 16.72 5.95 6.84
CA ARG A 82 15.35 5.80 6.35
C ARG A 82 15.15 4.48 5.59
N GLN A 83 16.05 4.20 4.65
CA GLN A 83 16.04 2.97 3.85
C GLN A 83 16.15 1.71 4.73
N GLN A 84 17.05 1.72 5.72
CA GLN A 84 17.20 0.61 6.66
C GLN A 84 15.94 0.37 7.51
N ARG A 85 15.32 1.43 8.05
CA ARG A 85 14.09 1.27 8.84
C ARG A 85 12.91 0.77 8.00
N ILE A 86 12.73 1.30 6.78
CA ILE A 86 11.70 0.82 5.85
C ILE A 86 11.91 -0.67 5.52
N ASN A 87 13.15 -1.08 5.23
CA ASN A 87 13.49 -2.49 5.00
C ASN A 87 13.08 -3.37 6.17
N TYR A 88 13.40 -2.94 7.39
CA TYR A 88 13.08 -3.69 8.60
C TYR A 88 11.58 -3.89 8.77
N LEU A 89 10.78 -2.84 8.55
CA LEU A 89 9.33 -2.92 8.59
C LEU A 89 8.76 -3.85 7.51
N LEU A 90 9.27 -3.77 6.28
CA LEU A 90 8.87 -4.63 5.18
C LEU A 90 9.19 -6.10 5.44
N ASP A 91 10.33 -6.39 6.07
CA ASP A 91 10.70 -7.75 6.44
C ASP A 91 9.78 -8.32 7.53
N TRP A 92 9.34 -7.51 8.49
CA TRP A 92 8.29 -7.90 9.43
C TRP A 92 6.98 -8.23 8.74
N LEU A 93 6.50 -7.35 7.85
CA LEU A 93 5.29 -7.62 7.07
C LEU A 93 5.42 -8.92 6.27
N LYS A 94 6.55 -9.17 5.59
CA LYS A 94 6.77 -10.44 4.88
C LYS A 94 6.72 -11.65 5.81
N ARG A 95 7.33 -11.57 7.00
CA ARG A 95 7.33 -12.65 7.98
C ARG A 95 5.90 -12.95 8.44
N ILE A 96 5.13 -11.91 8.77
CA ILE A 96 3.72 -12.05 9.14
C ILE A 96 2.93 -12.72 8.01
N GLY A 97 3.10 -12.25 6.77
CA GLY A 97 2.46 -12.83 5.59
C GLY A 97 2.78 -14.32 5.40
N LYS A 98 4.03 -14.73 5.64
CA LYS A 98 4.46 -16.13 5.52
C LYS A 98 3.96 -17.02 6.66
N ILE A 99 4.00 -16.53 7.90
CA ILE A 99 3.66 -17.33 9.09
C ILE A 99 2.14 -17.47 9.23
N TYR A 100 1.41 -16.37 9.05
CA TYR A 100 -0.03 -16.31 9.31
C TYR A 100 -0.88 -16.39 8.03
N ASN A 101 -0.24 -16.56 6.87
CA ASN A 101 -0.87 -16.66 5.55
C ASN A 101 -1.79 -15.47 5.25
N THR A 102 -1.25 -14.25 5.43
CA THR A 102 -1.96 -12.99 5.17
C THR A 102 -1.51 -12.34 3.86
N TYR A 103 -2.42 -11.62 3.22
CA TYR A 103 -2.13 -10.79 2.07
C TYR A 103 -1.71 -9.39 2.54
N ASN A 104 -0.49 -8.98 2.18
CA ASN A 104 0.05 -7.71 2.61
C ASN A 104 0.16 -6.77 1.41
N VAL A 105 -0.66 -5.73 1.40
CA VAL A 105 -0.71 -4.71 0.37
C VAL A 105 -0.14 -3.42 0.93
N ILE A 106 0.88 -2.89 0.27
CA ILE A 106 1.48 -1.61 0.62
C ILE A 106 1.27 -0.66 -0.54
N THR A 107 0.87 0.57 -0.25
CA THR A 107 0.87 1.65 -1.24
C THR A 107 2.17 2.44 -1.09
N ASN A 108 2.54 3.08 -2.19
CA ASN A 108 3.70 3.96 -2.23
C ASN A 108 3.42 5.11 -3.19
N GLN A 109 3.71 6.32 -2.75
CA GLN A 109 3.61 7.50 -3.60
C GLN A 109 4.73 7.52 -4.64
N VAL A 110 4.35 7.62 -5.91
CA VAL A 110 5.29 7.81 -7.02
C VAL A 110 5.59 9.30 -7.13
N MET A 111 6.87 9.66 -7.01
CA MET A 111 7.30 11.02 -7.33
C MET A 111 7.73 11.11 -8.78
N ASP A 112 7.26 12.15 -9.45
CA ASP A 112 7.84 12.58 -10.71
C ASP A 112 9.23 13.15 -10.43
N ARG A 113 10.27 12.56 -11.04
CA ARG A 113 11.59 13.22 -11.14
C ARG A 113 11.63 13.96 -12.48
N PRO A 114 11.55 15.30 -12.50
CA PRO A 114 11.85 16.05 -13.71
C PRO A 114 13.34 15.88 -14.05
N LEU A 115 13.64 15.14 -15.11
CA LEU A 115 14.99 15.04 -15.68
C LEU A 115 15.18 16.18 -16.68
N GLY A 116 15.30 17.42 -16.19
CA GLY A 116 15.54 18.60 -17.05
C GLY A 116 14.58 18.70 -18.26
N PHE A 117 15.10 19.10 -19.42
CA PHE A 117 14.38 19.17 -20.71
C PHE A 117 14.18 17.80 -21.38
N GLY A 118 13.73 16.79 -20.62
CA GLY A 118 13.51 15.42 -21.10
C GLY A 118 12.24 14.79 -20.52
N PRO A 119 11.85 13.58 -20.98
CA PRO A 119 10.65 12.91 -20.50
C PRO A 119 10.71 12.68 -18.98
N VAL A 120 9.61 13.03 -18.30
CA VAL A 120 9.46 12.89 -16.84
C VAL A 120 9.55 11.41 -16.47
N MET A 121 10.61 11.03 -15.74
CA MET A 121 10.77 9.66 -15.26
C MET A 121 10.02 9.50 -13.94
N LYS A 122 8.99 8.66 -13.97
CA LYS A 122 8.26 8.26 -12.78
C LYS A 122 9.06 7.21 -12.04
N VAL A 123 9.69 7.59 -10.93
CA VAL A 123 10.49 6.67 -10.11
C VAL A 123 9.72 6.40 -8.82
N PRO A 124 9.44 5.14 -8.46
CA PRO A 124 8.83 4.83 -7.18
C PRO A 124 9.72 5.36 -6.05
N THR A 125 9.11 6.07 -5.10
CA THR A 125 9.85 6.59 -3.94
C THR A 125 10.30 5.42 -3.07
N GLY A 126 11.50 5.44 -2.50
CA GLY A 126 12.00 4.33 -1.66
C GLY A 126 13.04 3.40 -2.30
N GLY A 127 13.40 3.63 -3.57
CA GLY A 127 14.56 2.99 -4.22
C GLY A 127 14.41 1.47 -4.41
N ASN A 128 15.54 0.77 -4.61
CA ASN A 128 15.60 -0.68 -4.86
C ASN A 128 15.02 -1.53 -3.72
N ILE A 129 14.90 -0.97 -2.53
CA ILE A 129 14.44 -1.67 -1.32
C ILE A 129 13.02 -2.17 -1.45
N ILE A 130 12.10 -1.29 -1.83
CA ILE A 130 10.70 -1.67 -2.06
C ILE A 130 10.62 -2.62 -3.26
N ALA A 131 11.48 -2.42 -4.27
CA ALA A 131 11.57 -3.31 -5.42
C ALA A 131 11.93 -4.75 -5.03
N HIS A 132 12.89 -4.94 -4.13
CA HIS A 132 13.31 -6.27 -3.66
C HIS A 132 12.34 -6.88 -2.64
N ALA A 133 11.59 -6.04 -1.92
CA ALA A 133 10.68 -6.52 -0.89
C ALA A 133 9.30 -6.95 -1.39
N SER A 134 8.87 -6.45 -2.55
CA SER A 134 7.54 -6.75 -3.09
C SER A 134 7.58 -7.91 -4.09
N THR A 135 6.76 -8.94 -3.86
CA THR A 135 6.58 -10.05 -4.80
C THR A 135 5.87 -9.61 -6.08
N HIS A 136 4.87 -8.76 -5.95
CA HIS A 136 4.11 -8.19 -7.06
C HIS A 136 4.20 -6.67 -6.98
N ARG A 137 4.54 -6.03 -8.09
CA ARG A 137 4.61 -4.57 -8.22
C ARG A 137 3.68 -4.13 -9.33
N LEU A 138 2.62 -3.45 -8.92
CA LEU A 138 1.58 -2.94 -9.80
C LEU A 138 1.66 -1.42 -9.85
N TYR A 139 1.63 -0.88 -11.06
CA TYR A 139 1.68 0.56 -11.31
C TYR A 139 0.33 1.05 -11.80
N LEU A 140 -0.22 2.03 -11.09
CA LEU A 140 -1.51 2.65 -11.40
C LEU A 140 -1.27 3.97 -12.14
N ARG A 141 -1.93 4.15 -13.28
CA ARG A 141 -1.93 5.41 -14.04
C ARG A 141 -3.33 5.75 -14.52
N LYS A 142 -3.69 7.03 -14.52
CA LYS A 142 -4.98 7.54 -15.02
C LYS A 142 -4.79 8.20 -16.38
N LYS A 143 -5.69 7.93 -17.33
CA LYS A 143 -5.77 8.63 -18.63
C LYS A 143 -7.23 8.96 -18.92
N GLY A 144 -7.59 10.24 -18.82
CA GLY A 144 -9.00 10.66 -18.88
C GLY A 144 -9.76 10.08 -17.69
N GLU A 145 -10.87 9.39 -17.95
CA GLU A 145 -11.67 8.71 -16.92
C GLU A 145 -11.23 7.27 -16.63
N ILE A 146 -10.40 6.70 -17.50
CA ILE A 146 -9.94 5.31 -17.39
C ILE A 146 -8.67 5.25 -16.55
N TRP A 147 -8.66 4.31 -15.61
CA TRP A 147 -7.47 3.89 -14.88
C TRP A 147 -6.87 2.66 -15.53
N MET A 148 -5.54 2.57 -15.49
CA MET A 148 -4.78 1.43 -15.96
C MET A 148 -3.93 0.92 -14.81
N ILE A 149 -3.93 -0.40 -14.61
CA ILE A 149 -2.98 -1.09 -13.74
C ILE A 149 -2.01 -1.88 -14.61
N GLU A 150 -0.72 -1.75 -14.37
CA GLU A 150 0.36 -2.39 -15.13
C GLU A 150 1.26 -3.21 -14.19
N ALA A 151 1.57 -4.45 -14.55
CA ALA A 151 2.53 -5.27 -13.83
C ALA A 151 3.97 -4.87 -14.17
N LEU A 152 4.62 -4.13 -13.27
CA LEU A 152 6.03 -3.76 -13.42
C LEU A 152 6.94 -4.97 -13.18
N ASP A 153 6.57 -5.79 -12.21
CA ASP A 153 7.32 -6.98 -11.80
C ASP A 153 6.41 -7.96 -11.06
N SER A 154 6.55 -9.23 -11.42
CA SER A 154 5.80 -10.33 -10.80
C SER A 154 6.41 -11.67 -11.23
N PRO A 155 6.47 -12.66 -10.33
CA PRO A 155 6.86 -14.02 -10.71
C PRO A 155 5.77 -14.77 -11.51
N ARG A 156 4.53 -14.24 -11.58
CA ARG A 156 3.38 -14.93 -12.20
C ARG A 156 2.71 -14.14 -13.32
N ILE A 157 2.80 -12.82 -13.28
CA ILE A 157 2.16 -11.94 -14.26
C ILE A 157 3.23 -11.48 -15.26
N PRO A 158 3.00 -11.62 -16.58
CA PRO A 158 3.95 -11.13 -17.57
C PRO A 158 4.28 -9.66 -17.38
N LYS A 159 5.57 -9.33 -17.47
CA LYS A 159 6.04 -7.94 -17.35
C LYS A 159 5.40 -7.06 -18.40
N GLY A 160 4.81 -5.94 -17.98
CA GLY A 160 4.10 -5.01 -18.84
C GLY A 160 2.66 -5.42 -19.18
N ALA A 161 2.16 -6.55 -18.66
CA ALA A 161 0.73 -6.86 -18.74
C ALA A 161 -0.07 -5.77 -18.03
N TYR A 162 -1.18 -5.35 -18.65
CA TYR A 162 -1.99 -4.26 -18.14
C TYR A 162 -3.48 -4.56 -18.27
N ALA A 163 -4.28 -3.94 -17.40
CA ALA A 163 -5.73 -3.95 -17.46
C ALA A 163 -6.28 -2.53 -17.26
N GLY A 164 -7.34 -2.19 -17.98
CA GLY A 164 -8.06 -0.93 -17.83
C GLY A 164 -9.29 -1.13 -16.95
N PHE A 165 -9.59 -0.14 -16.11
CA PHE A 165 -10.77 -0.14 -15.24
C PHE A 165 -11.27 1.30 -15.02
N LYS A 166 -12.52 1.43 -14.59
CA LYS A 166 -13.11 2.70 -14.13
C LYS A 166 -13.30 2.66 -12.63
N ILE A 167 -13.27 3.83 -12.01
CA ILE A 167 -13.64 4.00 -10.60
C ILE A 167 -15.00 4.70 -10.57
N THR A 168 -16.02 4.02 -10.06
CA THR A 168 -17.39 4.51 -9.97
C THR A 168 -17.85 4.56 -8.51
N ASP A 169 -19.07 5.01 -8.23
CA ASP A 169 -19.63 4.99 -6.88
C ASP A 169 -19.72 3.58 -6.28
N TYR A 170 -19.65 2.54 -7.10
CA TYR A 170 -19.66 1.14 -6.67
C TYR A 170 -18.27 0.49 -6.63
N GLY A 171 -17.20 1.27 -6.77
CA GLY A 171 -15.81 0.83 -6.65
C GLY A 171 -15.10 0.68 -7.99
N ILE A 172 -14.36 -0.40 -8.16
CA ILE A 172 -13.63 -0.71 -9.40
C ILE A 172 -14.54 -1.50 -10.34
N GLU A 173 -14.68 -1.04 -11.57
CA GLU A 173 -15.49 -1.68 -12.61
C GLU A 173 -14.71 -1.84 -13.91
N ASP A 174 -15.04 -2.89 -14.66
CA ASP A 174 -14.49 -3.10 -15.99
C ASP A 174 -14.93 -1.98 -16.95
N ILE A 175 -14.09 -1.73 -17.97
CA ILE A 175 -14.30 -0.64 -18.94
C ILE A 175 -15.35 -0.96 -19.99
#